data_AF-A0A914MYL7-F1
#
_entry.id   AF-A0A914MYL7-F1
#
_cell.length_a   1.000
_cell.length_b   1.000
_cell.length_c   1.000
_cell.angle_alpha   90.00
_cell.angle_beta   90.00
_cell.angle_gamma   90.00
#
_symmetry.space_group_name_H-M   'P 1'
#
loop_
_entity.id
_entity.type
_entity.pdbx_description
1 polymer ?
#
loop_
_entity_poly.entity_id
_entity_poly.type
_entity_poly.pdbx_seq_one_letter_code
_entity_poly.pdbx_strand_id
1 'polypeptide(L)'
;MERNSSEQWDFPNGWAPQQHLFVISLLNCKNNEKAKNIANKIPAQMWEKYDVRFGDGQTGFGGEYPPQSGFGWSNGVVLEFIRMFYTKLGGN
;
A
#
# COMPACT_ATOMS: atom_id res chain seq x y z
N MET A 1 6.80 10.57 21.58
CA MET A 1 6.70 9.46 20.61
C MET A 1 8.10 8.94 20.40
N GLU A 2 8.36 7.68 20.76
CA GLU A 2 9.66 7.06 20.51
C GLU A 2 9.88 6.99 19.01
N ARG A 3 11.03 7.49 18.55
CA ARG A 3 11.29 7.68 17.11
C ARG A 3 11.67 6.39 16.38
N ASN A 4 11.90 5.29 17.10
CA ASN A 4 12.43 4.03 16.56
C ASN A 4 11.95 2.83 17.40
N SER A 5 10.64 2.62 17.51
CA SER A 5 10.17 1.34 18.05
C SER A 5 10.48 0.21 17.04
N SER A 6 10.67 -1.01 17.54
CA SER A 6 10.78 -2.21 16.71
C SER A 6 9.42 -2.83 16.38
N GLU A 7 8.32 -2.12 16.66
CA GLU A 7 6.97 -2.59 16.45
C GLU A 7 6.57 -2.55 14.98
N GLN A 8 5.63 -3.42 14.61
CA GLN A 8 5.24 -3.57 13.20
C GLN A 8 4.50 -2.34 12.65
N TRP A 9 3.85 -1.58 13.52
CA TRP A 9 2.98 -0.43 13.16
C TRP A 9 3.69 0.93 13.22
N ASP A 10 5.02 0.93 13.19
CA ASP A 10 5.82 2.15 13.15
C ASP A 10 6.64 2.25 11.86
N PHE A 11 7.17 3.45 11.62
CA PHE A 11 8.16 3.65 10.57
C PHE A 11 9.35 2.68 10.76
N PRO A 12 9.81 1.98 9.71
CA PRO A 12 9.57 2.24 8.29
C PRO A 12 8.49 1.37 7.63
N ASN A 13 7.65 0.69 8.39
CA ASN A 13 6.65 -0.21 7.82
C ASN A 13 5.45 0.56 7.26
N GLY A 14 5.07 0.22 6.04
CA GLY A 14 3.83 0.66 5.41
C GLY A 14 2.93 -0.52 5.07
N TRP A 15 1.63 -0.30 5.20
CA TRP A 15 0.63 -1.35 5.09
C TRP A 15 -0.36 -1.04 3.96
N ALA A 16 -0.76 -2.07 3.20
CA ALA A 16 -1.67 -1.89 2.07
C ALA A 16 -3.00 -1.22 2.45
N PRO A 17 -3.65 -1.52 3.60
CA PRO A 17 -4.88 -0.84 4.03
C PRO A 17 -4.72 0.68 4.21
N GLN A 18 -3.57 1.14 4.70
CA GLN A 18 -3.28 2.58 4.87
C GLN A 18 -3.16 3.28 3.51
N GLN A 19 -2.47 2.64 2.56
CA GLN A 19 -2.36 3.15 1.18
C GLN A 19 -3.73 3.23 0.51
N HIS A 20 -4.56 2.20 0.67
CA HIS A 20 -5.93 2.18 0.17
C HIS A 20 -6.76 3.34 0.73
N LEU A 21 -6.77 3.52 2.05
CA LEU A 21 -7.51 4.63 2.67
C LEU A 21 -7.06 5.99 2.13
N PHE A 22 -5.74 6.19 1.99
CA PHE A 22 -5.21 7.43 1.45
C PHE A 22 -5.60 7.66 -0.01
N VAL A 23 -5.54 6.64 -0.87
CA VAL A 23 -5.99 6.73 -2.27
C VAL A 23 -7.48 7.05 -2.37
N ILE A 24 -8.33 6.39 -1.58
CA ILE A 24 -9.77 6.71 -1.53
C ILE A 24 -10.00 8.17 -1.08
N SER A 25 -9.26 8.64 -0.08
CA SER A 25 -9.37 10.03 0.40
C SER A 25 -9.02 11.04 -0.70
N LEU A 26 -7.97 10.77 -1.50
CA LEU A 26 -7.59 11.62 -2.63
C LEU A 26 -8.68 11.65 -3.72
N LEU A 27 -9.31 10.52 -4.02
CA LEU A 27 -10.43 10.46 -4.97
C LEU A 27 -11.64 11.25 -4.47
N ASN A 28 -11.98 11.14 -3.19
CA ASN A 28 -13.06 11.90 -2.58
C ASN A 28 -12.78 13.42 -2.60
N CYS A 29 -11.51 13.80 -2.49
CA CYS A 29 -11.05 15.18 -2.66
C CYS A 29 -10.86 15.59 -4.14
N LYS A 30 -11.33 14.79 -5.11
CA LYS A 30 -11.22 15.02 -6.56
C LYS A 30 -9.77 15.13 -7.07
N ASN A 31 -8.81 14.59 -6.34
CA ASN A 31 -7.39 14.57 -6.69
C ASN A 31 -6.99 13.26 -7.38
N ASN A 32 -7.59 13.02 -8.55
CA ASN A 32 -7.49 11.74 -9.28
C ASN A 32 -6.07 11.42 -9.74
N GLU A 33 -5.30 12.45 -10.14
CA GLU A 33 -3.93 12.28 -10.59
C GLU A 33 -3.03 11.78 -9.46
N LYS A 34 -3.07 12.42 -8.28
CA LYS A 34 -2.30 11.96 -7.12
C LYS A 34 -2.76 10.59 -6.64
N ALA A 35 -4.07 10.32 -6.66
CA ALA A 35 -4.61 9.01 -6.30
C ALA A 35 -4.02 7.90 -7.19
N LYS A 36 -4.02 8.11 -8.52
CA LYS A 36 -3.42 7.18 -9.48
C LYS A 36 -1.91 7.04 -9.30
N ASN A 37 -1.20 8.15 -9.06
CA ASN A 37 0.24 8.13 -8.84
C ASN A 37 0.64 7.33 -7.58
N ILE A 38 -0.16 7.37 -6.51
CA ILE A 38 0.08 6.55 -5.32
C ILE A 38 -0.30 5.09 -5.59
N ALA A 39 -1.44 4.83 -6.25
CA ALA A 39 -1.86 3.48 -6.58
C ALA A 39 -0.82 2.72 -7.44
N ASN A 40 -0.13 3.42 -8.35
CA ASN A 40 0.91 2.85 -9.21
C ASN A 40 2.21 2.50 -8.49
N LYS A 41 2.37 2.92 -7.22
CA LYS A 41 3.55 2.60 -6.41
C LYS A 41 3.41 1.31 -5.60
N ILE A 42 2.25 0.66 -5.66
CA ILE A 42 2.09 -0.63 -4.98
C ILE A 42 3.01 -1.66 -5.67
N PRO A 43 3.89 -2.34 -4.91
CA PRO A 43 4.85 -3.28 -5.47
C PRO A 43 4.18 -4.57 -5.98
N ALA A 44 4.91 -5.35 -6.78
CA ALA A 44 4.41 -6.60 -7.36
C ALA A 44 4.43 -7.77 -6.36
N GLN A 45 5.36 -7.76 -5.40
CA GLN A 45 5.45 -8.78 -4.36
C GLN A 45 4.38 -8.54 -3.31
N MET A 46 3.64 -9.58 -2.92
CA MET A 46 2.53 -9.47 -2.00
C MET A 46 2.95 -9.84 -0.58
N TRP A 47 3.40 -8.84 0.18
CA TRP A 47 3.76 -8.97 1.59
C TRP A 47 2.66 -8.44 2.50
N GLU A 48 2.67 -8.88 3.75
CA GLU A 48 1.87 -8.28 4.83
C GLU A 48 2.11 -6.76 4.97
N LYS A 49 3.39 -6.36 4.94
CA LYS A 49 3.87 -4.99 5.13
C LYS A 49 5.14 -4.77 4.32
N TYR A 50 5.46 -3.52 4.01
CA TYR A 50 6.59 -3.13 3.17
C TYR A 50 7.47 -2.10 3.87
N ASP A 51 8.76 -2.12 3.58
CA ASP A 51 9.66 -1.04 3.97
C ASP A 51 9.49 0.15 2.99
N VAL A 52 8.83 1.20 3.45
CA VAL A 52 8.47 2.35 2.57
C VAL A 52 9.66 3.25 2.23
N ARG A 53 10.83 2.99 2.79
CA ARG A 53 12.07 3.71 2.41
C ARG A 53 12.52 3.33 1.01
N PHE A 54 12.08 2.17 0.51
CA PHE A 54 12.45 1.61 -0.79
C PHE A 54 11.22 1.45 -1.69
N GLY A 55 11.43 1.61 -3.00
CA GLY A 55 10.37 1.48 -4.02
C GLY A 55 10.37 0.13 -4.75
N ASP A 56 11.10 -0.86 -4.24
CA ASP A 56 11.38 -2.14 -4.89
C ASP A 56 10.53 -3.30 -4.38
N GLY A 57 9.62 -3.02 -3.42
CA GLY A 57 8.75 -4.04 -2.83
C GLY A 57 9.40 -4.89 -1.76
N GLN A 58 10.48 -4.42 -1.14
CA GLN A 58 11.05 -5.05 0.05
C GLN A 58 10.01 -5.19 1.17
N THR A 59 10.03 -6.36 1.82
CA THR A 59 9.15 -6.64 2.96
C THR A 59 9.53 -5.78 4.17
N GLY A 60 8.53 -5.38 4.94
CA GLY A 60 8.73 -4.75 6.24
C GLY A 60 9.25 -5.74 7.29
N PHE A 61 9.59 -5.25 8.47
CA PHE A 61 10.19 -6.06 9.54
C PHE A 61 9.68 -5.67 10.93
N GLY A 62 10.16 -6.35 11.97
CA GLY A 62 9.82 -6.04 13.36
C GLY A 62 8.58 -6.76 13.89
N GLY A 63 8.30 -6.50 15.16
CA GLY A 63 7.28 -7.15 15.99
C GLY A 63 7.50 -8.63 16.28
N GLU A 64 6.39 -9.32 16.58
CA GLU A 64 6.42 -10.61 17.27
C GLU A 64 6.68 -11.83 16.37
N TYR A 65 6.54 -11.68 15.04
CA TYR A 65 6.64 -12.80 14.11
C TYR A 65 7.26 -12.40 12.75
N PRO A 66 7.81 -13.38 12.00
CA PRO A 66 8.41 -13.13 10.69
C PRO A 66 7.40 -12.60 9.66
N PRO A 67 7.83 -11.79 8.68
CA PRO A 67 6.95 -11.28 7.64
C PRO A 67 6.27 -12.39 6.82
N GLN A 68 4.99 -12.19 6.47
CA GLN A 68 4.18 -13.17 5.75
C GLN A 68 3.97 -12.76 4.29
N SER A 69 4.06 -13.73 3.37
CA SER A 69 3.80 -13.55 1.93
C SER A 69 2.39 -13.98 1.53
N GLY A 70 1.91 -13.50 0.38
CA GLY A 70 0.59 -13.81 -0.17
C GLY A 70 -0.58 -13.14 0.57
N PHE A 71 -0.31 -12.11 1.36
CA PHE A 71 -1.23 -11.58 2.37
C PHE A 71 -2.54 -11.00 1.79
N GLY A 72 -3.67 -11.36 2.39
CA GLY A 72 -5.02 -11.09 1.86
C GLY A 72 -5.32 -9.62 1.57
N TRP A 73 -5.00 -8.68 2.48
CA TRP A 73 -5.24 -7.26 2.22
C TRP A 73 -4.37 -6.71 1.08
N SER A 74 -3.18 -7.26 0.85
CA SER A 74 -2.25 -6.72 -0.15
C SER A 74 -2.76 -7.09 -1.54
N ASN A 75 -3.15 -8.35 -1.69
CA ASN A 75 -3.86 -8.83 -2.86
C ASN A 75 -5.14 -8.03 -3.11
N GLY A 76 -5.96 -7.83 -2.07
CA GLY A 76 -7.22 -7.12 -2.16
C GLY A 76 -7.06 -5.67 -2.63
N VAL A 77 -6.10 -4.94 -2.07
CA VAL A 77 -5.82 -3.55 -2.45
C VAL A 77 -5.29 -3.44 -3.89
N VAL A 78 -4.41 -4.34 -4.31
CA VAL A 78 -3.93 -4.38 -5.71
C VAL A 78 -5.09 -4.63 -6.67
N LEU A 79 -5.93 -5.62 -6.39
CA LEU A 79 -7.10 -5.95 -7.23
C LEU A 79 -8.07 -4.77 -7.30
N GLU A 80 -8.30 -4.08 -6.17
CA GLU A 80 -9.15 -2.89 -6.11
C GLU A 80 -8.57 -1.73 -6.94
N PHE A 81 -7.25 -1.49 -6.87
CA PHE A 81 -6.60 -0.46 -7.69
C PHE A 81 -6.62 -0.79 -9.18
N ILE A 82 -6.40 -2.05 -9.56
CA ILE A 82 -6.59 -2.52 -10.94
C ILE A 82 -8.03 -2.24 -11.37
N ARG A 83 -9.02 -2.59 -10.55
CA ARG A 83 -10.43 -2.36 -10.83
C ARG A 83 -10.70 -0.86 -11.07
N MET A 84 -10.23 0.00 -10.19
CA MET A 84 -10.50 1.44 -10.20
C MET A 84 -9.80 2.18 -11.33
N PHE A 85 -8.54 1.87 -11.62
CA PHE A 85 -7.69 2.68 -12.51
C PHE A 85 -7.39 2.03 -13.87
N TYR A 86 -7.58 0.71 -14.00
CA TYR A 86 -7.17 -0.05 -15.18
C TYR A 86 -8.30 -0.87 -15.83
N THR A 87 -9.39 -1.18 -15.12
CA THR A 87 -10.57 -1.83 -15.72
C THR A 87 -11.70 -0.85 -16.03
N LYS A 88 -11.82 0.25 -15.27
CA LYS A 88 -12.71 1.38 -15.63
C LYS A 88 -12.03 2.29 -16.65
N LEU A 89 -11.83 1.77 -17.86
CA LEU A 89 -11.69 2.59 -19.07
C LEU A 89 -13.06 2.69 -19.75
N GLY A 90 -13.90 3.54 -19.18
CA GLY A 90 -14.99 4.18 -19.91
C GLY A 90 -14.59 5.61 -20.20
N GLY A 91 -14.35 5.91 -21.48
CA GLY A 91 -14.52 7.20 -22.15
C GLY A 91 -13.97 8.45 -21.47
N ASN A 92 -12.87 8.96 -22.03
CA ASN A 92 -12.85 10.22 -22.79
C ASN A 92 -11.69 10.17 -23.78
#